data_AF-A0A1X2HGN1-F1
#
_entry.id   AF-A0A1X2HGN1-F1
#
_cell.length_a   1.000
_cell.length_b   1.000
_cell.length_c   1.000
_cell.angle_alpha   90.00
_cell.angle_beta   90.00
_cell.angle_gamma   90.00
#
_symmetry.space_group_name_H-M   'P 1'
#
loop_
_entity.id
_entity.type
_entity.pdbx_description
1 polymer ?
#
loop_
_entity_poly.entity_id
_entity_poly.type
_entity_poly.pdbx_seq_one_letter_code
_entity_poly.pdbx_strand_id
1 'polypeptide(L)' 'EHQTTIRLLKSQGFVLVEYARRSPGKETTANRLGLLQHMAGRLEERCLVDKVSVSPVCRPNQPVSLRD' A
#
# COMPACT_ATOMS: atom_id res chain seq x y z
N GLU A 1 -2.59 18.09 8.22
CA GLU A 1 -1.11 18.14 8.17
C GLU A 1 -0.49 17.16 7.16
N HIS A 2 -0.83 15.86 7.22
CA HIS A 2 -0.25 14.84 6.32
C HIS A 2 -0.49 15.10 4.81
N GLN A 3 -1.73 15.42 4.40
CA GLN A 3 -2.04 15.72 3.00
C GLN A 3 -1.30 16.95 2.45
N THR A 4 -1.07 17.96 3.28
CA THR A 4 -0.31 19.16 2.88
C THR A 4 1.14 18.81 2.57
N THR A 5 1.74 17.95 3.40
CA THR A 5 3.11 17.45 3.19
C THR A 5 3.23 16.65 1.90
N ILE A 6 2.27 15.76 1.64
CA ILE A 6 2.24 14.98 0.39
C ILE A 6 2.14 15.90 -0.82
N ARG A 7 1.23 16.89 -0.80
CA ARG A 7 1.08 17.85 -1.91
C ARG A 7 2.36 18.63 -2.18
N LEU A 8 3.08 19.04 -1.14
CA LEU A 8 4.37 19.71 -1.28
C LEU A 8 5.40 18.80 -1.96
N LEU A 9 5.54 17.54 -1.52
CA LEU A 9 6.43 16.56 -2.15
C LEU A 9 6.09 16.35 -3.63
N LYS A 10 4.80 16.23 -3.98
CA LYS A 10 4.38 16.11 -5.38
C LYS A 10 4.72 17.36 -6.19
N SER A 11 4.55 18.56 -5.62
CA SER A 11 4.93 19.81 -6.28
C SER A 11 6.43 19.94 -6.55
N GLN A 12 7.25 19.25 -5.76
CA GLN A 12 8.71 19.14 -5.94
C GLN A 12 9.11 18.03 -6.94
N GLY A 13 8.14 17.33 -7.53
CA GLY A 13 8.38 16.27 -8.52
C GLY A 13 8.61 14.88 -7.93
N PHE A 14 8.37 14.67 -6.62
CA PHE A 14 8.45 13.33 -6.04
C PHE A 14 7.25 12.47 -6.48
N VAL A 15 7.55 11.20 -6.78
CA VAL A 15 6.54 10.15 -7.05
C VAL A 15 6.25 9.44 -5.74
N LEU A 16 4.98 9.39 -5.35
CA LEU A 16 4.56 8.71 -4.13
C LEU A 16 4.11 7.28 -4.48
N VAL A 17 4.90 6.30 -4.00
CA VAL A 17 4.59 4.88 -4.13
C VAL A 17 4.17 4.35 -2.76
N GLU A 18 2.91 3.94 -2.65
CA GLU A 18 2.39 3.33 -1.43
C GLU A 18 2.42 1.81 -1.53
N TYR A 19 2.56 1.17 -0.37
CA TYR A 19 2.70 -0.27 -0.29
C TYR A 19 1.68 -0.87 0.68
N ALA A 20 0.81 -1.72 0.13
CA ALA A 20 -0.18 -2.45 0.88
C ALA A 20 0.28 -3.90 1.11
N ARG A 21 0.13 -4.40 2.34
CA ARG A 21 0.38 -5.81 2.65
C ARG A 21 -0.55 -6.35 3.71
N ARG A 22 -0.67 -7.67 3.76
CA ARG A 22 -1.27 -8.37 4.90
C ARG A 22 -0.27 -9.32 5.55
N SER A 23 -0.25 -9.32 6.88
CA SER A 23 0.47 -10.35 7.63
C SER A 23 -0.23 -11.69 7.46
N PRO A 24 0.51 -12.83 7.58
CA PRO A 24 -0.12 -14.15 7.63
C PRO A 24 -1.17 -14.22 8.75
N GLY A 25 -2.32 -14.83 8.46
CA GLY A 25 -3.46 -14.89 9.36
C GLY A 25 -4.40 -16.05 9.04
N LYS A 26 -5.44 -16.21 9.86
CA LYS A 26 -6.43 -17.30 9.71
C LYS A 26 -7.43 -17.05 8.58
N GLU A 27 -7.44 -15.87 7.98
CA GLU A 27 -8.33 -15.56 6.87
C GLU A 27 -8.01 -16.39 5.62
N THR A 28 -9.07 -16.71 4.87
CA THR A 28 -8.95 -17.38 3.56
C THR A 28 -8.23 -16.48 2.56
N THR A 29 -7.64 -17.08 1.53
CA THR A 29 -6.98 -16.34 0.44
C THR A 29 -7.93 -15.35 -0.23
N ALA A 30 -9.19 -15.73 -0.46
CA ALA A 30 -10.20 -14.86 -1.06
C ALA A 30 -10.50 -13.64 -0.19
N ASN A 31 -10.73 -13.84 1.12
CA ASN A 31 -10.99 -12.73 2.05
C ASN A 31 -9.78 -11.79 2.13
N ARG A 32 -8.56 -12.35 2.13
CA ARG A 32 -7.33 -11.56 2.14
C ARG A 32 -7.20 -10.68 0.90
N LEU A 33 -7.46 -11.25 -0.27
CA LEU A 33 -7.39 -10.51 -1.53
C LEU A 33 -8.40 -9.37 -1.55
N GLY A 34 -9.65 -9.62 -1.12
CA GLY A 34 -10.68 -8.58 -1.03
C GLY A 34 -10.30 -7.44 -0.08
N LEU A 35 -9.71 -7.76 1.07
CA LEU A 35 -9.20 -6.75 2.01
C LEU A 35 -8.07 -5.92 1.40
N LEU A 36 -7.15 -6.55 0.68
CA LEU A 36 -6.03 -5.87 0.03
C LEU A 36 -6.48 -4.98 -1.14
N GLN A 37 -7.43 -5.44 -1.94
CA GLN A 37 -8.06 -4.62 -2.99
C GLN A 37 -8.76 -3.41 -2.39
N HIS A 38 -9.51 -3.60 -1.31
CA HIS A 38 -10.16 -2.48 -0.62
C HIS A 38 -9.12 -1.50 -0.04
N MET A 39 -8.00 -1.99 0.51
CA MET A 39 -6.91 -1.12 0.95
C MET A 39 -6.27 -0.34 -0.20
N ALA A 40 -5.97 -1.01 -1.31
CA ALA A 40 -5.36 -0.38 -2.49
C ALA A 40 -6.27 0.72 -3.05
N GLY A 41 -7.56 0.44 -3.25
CA GLY A 41 -8.51 1.45 -3.73
C GLY A 41 -8.59 2.66 -2.80
N ARG A 42 -8.51 2.46 -1.47
CA ARG A 42 -8.51 3.57 -0.52
C ARG A 42 -7.23 4.41 -0.55
N LEU A 43 -6.09 3.79 -0.83
CA LEU A 43 -4.82 4.51 -1.02
C LEU A 43 -4.88 5.36 -2.29
N GLU A 44 -5.40 4.79 -3.39
CA GLU A 44 -5.59 5.49 -4.66
C GLU A 44 -6.54 6.70 -4.52
N GLU A 45 -7.70 6.49 -3.89
CA GLU A 45 -8.72 7.55 -3.75
C GLU A 45 -8.31 8.68 -2.80
N ARG A 46 -7.57 8.39 -1.72
CA ARG A 46 -7.43 9.33 -0.59
C ARG A 46 -6.02 9.83 -0.32
N CYS A 47 -4.99 9.09 -0.73
CA CYS A 47 -3.61 9.39 -0.33
C CYS A 47 -2.80 10.13 -1.39
N LEU A 48 -3.41 10.56 -2.51
CA LEU A 48 -2.72 11.26 -3.60
C LEU A 48 -1.51 10.47 -4.11
N VAL A 49 -1.63 9.14 -4.15
CA VAL A 49 -0.56 8.22 -4.56
C VAL A 49 -0.47 8.13 -6.08
N ASP A 50 0.72 7.88 -6.60
CA ASP A 50 0.93 7.70 -8.04
C ASP A 50 0.93 6.21 -8.41
N LYS A 51 1.40 5.35 -7.50
CA LYS A 51 1.43 3.90 -7.67
C LYS A 51 1.14 3.21 -6.34
N VAL A 52 0.46 2.06 -6.43
CA VAL A 52 0.26 1.16 -5.29
C VAL A 52 0.85 -0.19 -5.63
N SER A 53 1.74 -0.68 -4.76
CA SER A 53 2.26 -2.04 -4.80
C SER A 53 1.60 -2.87 -3.70
N VAL A 54 1.28 -4.13 -3.99
CA VAL A 54 0.55 -5.00 -3.08
C VAL A 54 1.27 -6.33 -2.92
N SER A 55 1.56 -6.72 -1.68
CA SER A 55 1.99 -8.07 -1.36
C SER A 55 0.87 -8.84 -0.65
N PRO A 56 0.47 -10.01 -1.18
CA PRO A 56 -0.65 -10.76 -0.65
C PRO A 56 -0.40 -11.23 0.77
N VAL A 57 0.82 -11.72 1.07
CA VAL A 57 1.18 -12.22 2.40
C VAL A 57 2.66 -11.93 2.66
N CYS A 58 2.97 -11.06 3.63
CA CYS A 58 4.34 -10.91 4.10
C CYS A 58 4.43 -10.42 5.54
N ARG A 59 5.50 -10.85 6.22
CA ARG A 59 5.77 -10.39 7.58
C ARG A 59 6.40 -8.99 7.56
N PRO A 60 6.18 -8.15 8.60
CA PRO A 60 6.72 -6.79 8.65
C PRO A 60 8.25 -6.71 8.55
N ASN A 61 8.94 -7.77 9.00
CA ASN A 61 10.39 -7.87 9.04
C ASN A 61 11.00 -8.61 7.83
N GLN A 62 10.19 -9.08 6.89
CA GLN A 62 10.68 -9.76 5.68
C GLN A 62 11.35 -8.73 4.76
N PRO A 63 12.50 -8.97 4.12
CA PRO A 63 13.07 -8.05 3.14
C PRO A 63 12.09 -7.73 2.00
N VAL A 64 12.02 -6.47 1.53
CA VAL A 64 11.09 -6.07 0.45
C VAL A 64 11.27 -6.92 -0.81
N SER A 65 12.52 -7.25 -1.15
CA SER A 65 12.88 -8.13 -2.28
C SER A 65 12.31 -9.55 -2.20
N LEU A 66 11.80 -9.97 -1.04
CA LEU A 66 11.21 -11.29 -0.82
C LEU A 66 9.69 -11.23 -0.61
N ARG A 67 9.06 -10.06 -0.80
CA ARG A 67 7.62 -9.86 -0.56
C ARG A 67 6.77 -9.94 -1.82
N ASP A 68 7.39 -9.97 -2.99
CA ASP A 68 6.77 -10.12 -4.30
C ASP A 68 6.89 -11.56 -4.81
#